data_AF-A0A968AVL3-F1
#
_entry.id   AF-A0A968AVL3-F1
#
_cell.length_a   1.000
_cell.length_b   1.000
_cell.length_c   1.000
_cell.angle_alpha   90.00
_cell.angle_beta   90.00
_cell.angle_gamma   90.00
#
_symmetry.space_group_name_H-M   'P 1'
#
loop_
_entity.id
_entity.type
_entity.pdbx_description
1 polymer ?
#
loop_
_entity_poly.entity_id
_entity_poly.type
_entity_poly.pdbx_seq_one_letter_code
_entity_poly.pdbx_strand_id
1 'polypeptide(L)'
;MRYSKIGLSRFLSHLDIIQVFEKSCRIADLPLVYSQGLRQTPKMSYGPPLVTGIASTAEYLDMEIKLGREADLQYRLNKYLPEG
;
A
#
# COMPACT_ATOMS: atom_id res chain seq x y z
N MET A 1 -1.70 3.82 -7.77
CA MET A 1 -1.69 2.34 -7.88
C MET A 1 -3.08 1.80 -7.57
N ARG A 2 -3.55 0.79 -8.33
CA ARG A 2 -4.84 0.10 -8.10
C ARG A 2 -4.60 -1.23 -7.40
N TYR A 3 -5.37 -1.56 -6.37
CA TYR A 3 -5.33 -2.85 -5.67
C TYR A 3 -6.73 -3.41 -5.44
N SER A 4 -6.84 -4.72 -5.18
CA SER A 4 -8.07 -5.37 -4.75
C SER A 4 -8.01 -5.63 -3.25
N LYS A 5 -9.19 -5.81 -2.66
CA LYS A 5 -9.38 -6.24 -1.29
C LYS A 5 -10.46 -7.32 -1.28
N ILE A 6 -10.12 -8.52 -1.73
CA ILE A 6 -11.02 -9.67 -1.81
C ILE A 6 -10.59 -10.80 -0.85
N GLY A 7 -11.36 -11.89 -0.79
CA GLY A 7 -11.01 -13.04 0.05
C GLY A 7 -10.86 -12.69 1.53
N LEU A 8 -9.73 -13.08 2.14
CA LEU A 8 -9.43 -12.78 3.55
C LEU A 8 -9.01 -11.33 3.77
N SER A 9 -8.39 -10.69 2.78
CA SER A 9 -7.97 -9.28 2.87
C SER A 9 -9.14 -8.32 3.11
N ARG A 10 -10.38 -8.69 2.75
CA ARG A 10 -11.59 -7.90 3.06
C ARG A 10 -11.77 -7.59 4.55
N PHE A 11 -11.21 -8.42 5.42
CA PHE A 11 -11.26 -8.27 6.87
C PHE A 11 -10.14 -7.38 7.45
N LEU A 12 -9.19 -6.93 6.63
CA LEU A 12 -8.21 -5.92 7.05
C LEU A 12 -8.93 -4.59 7.28
N SER A 13 -8.66 -3.98 8.43
CA SER A 13 -9.10 -2.60 8.69
C SER A 13 -8.31 -1.62 7.83
N HIS A 14 -8.75 -0.36 7.77
CA HIS A 14 -8.00 0.68 7.07
C HIS A 14 -6.57 0.85 7.63
N LEU A 15 -6.40 0.75 8.96
CA LEU A 15 -5.08 0.84 9.59
C LEU A 15 -4.20 -0.37 9.26
N ASP A 16 -4.78 -1.56 9.13
CA ASP A 16 -4.03 -2.75 8.72
C ASP A 16 -3.56 -2.61 7.28
N ILE A 17 -4.39 -2.07 6.38
CA ILE A 17 -4.02 -1.78 5.00
C ILE A 17 -2.82 -0.83 4.96
N ILE A 18 -2.86 0.28 5.72
CA ILE A 18 -1.73 1.22 5.79
C ILE A 18 -0.45 0.49 6.26
N GLN A 19 -0.53 -0.26 7.36
CA GLN A 19 0.62 -0.98 7.91
C GLN A 19 1.16 -2.04 6.95
N VAL A 20 0.28 -2.76 6.26
CA VAL A 20 0.64 -3.77 5.26
C VAL A 20 1.38 -3.09 4.11
N PHE A 21 0.83 -2.02 3.52
CA PHE A 21 1.50 -1.33 2.41
C PHE A 21 2.84 -0.73 2.83
N GLU A 22 2.92 -0.05 3.98
CA GLU A 22 4.20 0.47 4.49
C GLU A 22 5.24 -0.63 4.69
N LYS A 23 4.83 -1.75 5.31
CA LYS A 23 5.70 -2.90 5.57
C LYS A 23 6.13 -3.57 4.28
N SER A 24 5.21 -3.83 3.35
CA SER A 24 5.50 -4.48 2.07
C SER A 24 6.41 -3.60 1.21
N CYS A 25 6.21 -2.28 1.18
CA CYS A 25 7.13 -1.36 0.51
C CYS A 25 8.54 -1.40 1.12
N ARG A 26 8.64 -1.45 2.45
CA ARG A 26 9.91 -1.51 3.16
C ARG A 26 10.65 -2.83 2.90
N ILE A 27 9.98 -3.97 2.98
CA ILE A 27 10.57 -5.29 2.72
C ILE A 27 10.93 -5.44 1.25
N ALA A 28 10.13 -4.86 0.36
CA ALA A 28 10.41 -4.82 -1.07
C ALA A 28 11.56 -3.90 -1.46
N ASP A 29 12.23 -3.20 -0.53
CA ASP A 29 13.30 -2.21 -0.80
C ASP A 29 12.87 -1.15 -1.84
N LEU A 30 11.66 -0.62 -1.67
CA LEU A 30 11.20 0.51 -2.47
C LEU A 30 11.77 1.83 -1.93
N PRO A 31 12.26 2.72 -2.80
CA PRO A 31 12.84 4.00 -2.40
C PRO A 31 11.73 5.02 -2.07
N LEU A 32 10.99 4.78 -0.99
CA LEU A 32 9.91 5.64 -0.52
C LEU A 32 10.39 7.06 -0.22
N VAL A 33 9.58 8.05 -0.57
CA VAL A 33 9.75 9.43 -0.11
C VAL A 33 9.00 9.60 1.20
N TYR A 34 9.64 10.29 2.15
CA TYR A 34 9.09 10.52 3.48
C TYR A 34 8.69 11.99 3.67
N SER A 35 7.76 12.23 4.59
CA SER A 35 7.38 13.57 5.02
C SER A 35 8.55 14.28 5.76
N GLN A 36 8.57 15.61 5.71
CA GLN A 36 9.61 16.43 6.35
C GLN A 36 9.25 16.89 7.79
N GLY A 37 8.24 16.27 8.41
CA GLY A 37 7.81 16.62 9.77
C GLY A 37 8.64 15.96 10.87
N LEU A 38 8.32 16.28 12.13
CA LEU A 38 8.96 15.67 13.32
C LEU A 38 8.84 14.13 13.33
N ARG A 39 7.70 13.62 12.84
CA ARG A 39 7.50 12.19 12.57
C ARG A 39 7.56 11.96 11.07
N GLN A 40 8.63 11.33 10.62
CA GLN A 40 8.77 10.93 9.22
C GLN A 40 7.88 9.72 8.94
N THR A 41 6.89 9.91 8.09
CA THR A 41 6.03 8.84 7.55
C THR A 41 6.21 8.78 6.05
N PRO A 42 6.08 7.59 5.43
CA PRO A 42 6.00 7.50 3.98
C PRO A 42 4.92 8.43 3.45
N LYS A 43 5.21 9.13 2.35
CA LYS A 43 4.20 9.91 1.65
C LYS A 43 3.32 8.97 0.84
N MET A 44 2.25 8.50 1.50
CA MET A 44 1.21 7.68 0.91
C MET A 44 -0.15 8.33 1.17
N SER A 45 -1.05 8.21 0.19
CA SER A 45 -2.43 8.67 0.28
C SER A 45 -3.34 7.55 -0.18
N TYR A 46 -4.43 7.34 0.54
CA TYR A 46 -5.35 6.23 0.29
C TYR A 46 -6.71 6.78 -0.11
N GLY A 47 -7.43 6.01 -0.92
CA GLY A 47 -8.85 6.25 -1.16
C GLY A 47 -9.67 6.18 0.13
N PRO A 48 -10.98 6.51 0.05
CA PRO A 48 -11.88 6.42 1.18
C PRO A 48 -11.83 5.04 1.85
N PRO A 49 -11.84 4.97 3.19
CA PRO A 49 -11.78 3.69 3.88
C PRO A 49 -13.03 2.86 3.58
N LEU A 50 -12.83 1.60 3.20
CA LEU A 50 -13.89 0.62 3.05
C LEU A 50 -14.21 -0.04 4.41
N VAL A 51 -15.49 -0.25 4.69
CA VAL A 51 -15.94 -0.95 5.91
C VAL A 51 -15.34 -2.36 5.95
N THR A 52 -14.86 -2.78 7.12
CA THR A 52 -14.30 -4.11 7.34
C THR A 52 -15.32 -5.20 6.97
N GLY A 53 -14.88 -6.20 6.21
CA GLY A 53 -15.73 -7.28 5.70
C GLY A 53 -16.28 -7.05 4.29
N ILE A 54 -16.26 -5.81 3.78
CA ILE A 54 -16.66 -5.52 2.40
C ILE A 54 -15.48 -5.79 1.46
N ALA A 55 -15.77 -6.47 0.35
CA ALA A 55 -14.81 -6.75 -0.70
C ALA A 55 -14.85 -5.65 -1.78
N SER A 56 -13.69 -5.33 -2.36
CA SER A 56 -13.56 -4.36 -3.45
C SER A 56 -12.56 -4.87 -4.48
N THR A 57 -12.85 -4.68 -5.77
CA THR A 57 -11.95 -5.06 -6.87
C THR A 57 -11.05 -3.91 -7.32
N ALA A 58 -11.33 -2.69 -6.84
CA ALA A 58 -10.62 -1.49 -7.30
C ALA A 58 -10.59 -0.43 -6.19
N GLU A 59 -9.55 -0.53 -5.36
CA GLU A 59 -9.13 0.52 -4.45
C GLU A 59 -7.91 1.23 -5.01
N TYR A 60 -7.71 2.49 -4.59
CA TYR A 60 -6.63 3.33 -5.09
C TYR A 60 -5.76 3.81 -3.93
N LEU A 61 -4.45 3.81 -4.17
CA LEU A 61 -3.46 4.46 -3.32
C LEU A 61 -2.45 5.19 -4.18
N ASP A 62 -2.01 6.34 -3.70
CA ASP A 62 -0.91 7.10 -4.28
C ASP A 62 0.27 7.10 -3.34
N MET A 63 1.48 7.01 -3.89
CA MET A 63 2.71 6.97 -3.12
C MET A 63 3.83 7.66 -3.89
N GLU A 64 4.67 8.40 -3.18
CA GLU A 64 5.86 9.02 -3.75
C GLU A 64 7.08 8.09 -3.60
N ILE A 65 7.78 7.86 -4.71
CA ILE A 65 9.05 7.12 -4.76
C ILE A 65 10.12 7.96 -5.48
N LYS A 66 11.41 7.70 -5.19
CA LYS A 66 12.51 8.35 -5.92
C LYS A 66 12.53 7.88 -7.38
N LEU A 67 12.84 8.81 -8.30
CA LEU A 67 12.93 8.57 -9.75
C LEU A 67 13.81 7.36 -10.09
N GLY A 68 13.42 6.58 -11.11
CA GLY A 68 14.25 5.55 -11.73
C GLY A 68 14.05 4.10 -11.23
N ARG A 69 13.02 3.84 -10.40
CA ARG A 69 12.67 2.48 -9.92
C ARG A 69 11.21 2.09 -10.11
N GLU A 70 10.57 2.60 -11.17
CA GLU A 70 9.17 2.28 -11.48
C GLU A 70 9.02 0.88 -12.11
N ALA A 71 10.01 0.45 -12.89
CA ALA A 71 10.02 -0.88 -13.49
C ALA A 71 9.94 -1.95 -12.38
N ASP A 72 8.98 -2.86 -12.52
CA ASP A 72 8.69 -3.98 -11.61
C ASP A 72 8.15 -3.64 -10.21
N LEU A 73 7.73 -2.39 -9.96
CA LEU A 73 7.18 -2.00 -8.64
C LEU A 73 5.99 -2.88 -8.22
N GLN A 74 5.05 -3.12 -9.15
CA GLN A 74 3.88 -3.97 -8.88
C GLN A 74 4.30 -5.42 -8.57
N TYR A 75 5.23 -5.97 -9.34
CA TYR A 75 5.73 -7.33 -9.14
C TYR A 75 6.41 -7.49 -7.77
N ARG A 76 7.27 -6.53 -7.40
CA ARG A 76 7.97 -6.53 -6.11
C ARG A 76 7.01 -6.41 -4.94
N LEU A 77 6.02 -5.52 -5.03
CA LEU A 77 5.03 -5.34 -3.95
C LEU A 77 4.14 -6.56 -3.78
N ASN A 78 3.62 -7.13 -4.88
CA ASN A 78 2.72 -8.27 -4.83
C ASN A 78 3.34 -9.51 -4.17
N LYS A 79 4.67 -9.64 -4.17
CA LYS A 79 5.38 -10.72 -3.45
C LYS A 79 5.24 -10.64 -1.93
N TYR A 80 4.94 -9.45 -1.39
CA TYR A 80 4.87 -9.19 0.05
C TYR A 80 3.50 -8.70 0.52
N LEU A 81 2.55 -8.52 -0.40
CA LEU A 81 1.17 -8.21 -0.04
C LEU A 81 0.40 -9.51 0.26
N PRO A 82 -0.60 -9.46 1.16
CA PRO A 82 -1.52 -10.57 1.34
C PRO A 82 -2.31 -10.84 0.04
N GLU A 83 -2.75 -12.08 -0.12
CA GLU A 83 -3.59 -12.45 -1.24
C GLU A 83 -4.98 -11.82 -1.13
N GLY A 84 -5.43 -11.21 -2.22
CA GLY A 84 -6.77 -10.64 -2.36
C GLY A 84 -6.83 -9.14 -2.16
#